data_AF-A0A1E7FX35-F1
#
_entry.id   AF-A0A1E7FX35-F1
#
_cell.length_a   1.000
_cell.length_b   1.000
_cell.length_c   1.000
_cell.angle_alpha   90.00
_cell.angle_beta   90.00
_cell.angle_gamma   90.00
#
_symmetry.space_group_name_H-M   'P 1'
#
loop_
_entity.id
_entity.type
_entity.pdbx_description
1 polymer ?
#
loop_
_entity_poly.entity_id
_entity_poly.type
_entity_poly.pdbx_seq_one_letter_code
_entity_poly.pdbx_strand_id
1 'polypeptide(L)'
;MVRLSGTTIVRSLFLAFLASSRAEAFSMSTPQPNKTIYGVPNSGWTSPQWNWGYGSGTGHDCAAICRNKYASNEERSKLIKDLLEGDPTTTDLEEVKLVMALEWQGDRRGGYGDVLNMMANAKRYEEEGDPSPNSLLLKDMMERFHLLNPTEENRAAMEALNETNDVDSAVRSCSGLVLKAMGFARTNELLFNQPSMLDLKMIDENGEQNNGKTREAFKFLRRCIEC
;
A
#
# COMPACT_ATOMS: atom_id res chain seq x y z
N MET A 1 -68.24 2.61 9.31
CA MET A 1 -68.62 1.72 10.43
C MET A 1 -69.09 0.39 9.84
N VAL A 2 -68.27 -0.66 9.90
CA VAL A 2 -68.59 -2.10 10.11
C VAL A 2 -67.24 -2.82 10.07
N ARG A 3 -66.84 -3.38 11.22
CA ARG A 3 -65.78 -4.39 11.38
C ARG A 3 -66.30 -5.75 10.92
N LEU A 4 -65.39 -6.66 10.56
CA LEU A 4 -65.34 -8.12 10.87
C LEU A 4 -64.07 -8.65 10.14
N SER A 5 -62.94 -8.90 10.81
CA SER A 5 -62.59 -10.06 11.65
C SER A 5 -62.64 -11.40 10.90
N GLY A 6 -61.47 -12.01 10.67
CA GLY A 6 -61.32 -13.35 10.13
C GLY A 6 -59.92 -13.90 10.45
N THR A 7 -59.90 -14.95 11.25
CA THR A 7 -58.79 -15.42 12.08
C THR A 7 -58.17 -16.71 11.51
N THR A 8 -56.86 -16.88 11.73
CA THR A 8 -56.14 -18.15 12.00
C THR A 8 -55.98 -19.21 10.88
N ILE A 9 -54.74 -19.72 10.71
CA ILE A 9 -54.30 -21.13 10.89
C ILE A 9 -53.02 -21.42 10.08
N VAL A 10 -51.86 -21.44 10.76
CA VAL A 10 -50.99 -22.61 11.06
C VAL A 10 -50.45 -23.37 9.83
N ARG A 11 -49.13 -23.37 9.60
CA ARG A 11 -48.23 -24.54 9.78
C ARG A 11 -46.85 -24.35 9.14
N SER A 12 -45.87 -24.67 9.98
CA SER A 12 -44.47 -24.92 9.72
C SER A 12 -44.17 -25.64 8.41
N LEU A 13 -43.09 -25.22 7.76
CA LEU A 13 -42.17 -26.14 7.09
C LEU A 13 -40.74 -25.68 7.35
N PHE A 14 -40.17 -26.31 8.38
CA PHE A 14 -38.74 -26.44 8.58
C PHE A 14 -38.13 -27.05 7.32
N LEU A 15 -37.38 -26.27 6.56
CA LEU A 15 -36.42 -26.81 5.59
C LEU A 15 -35.05 -26.70 6.25
N ALA A 16 -34.58 -27.86 6.71
CA ALA A 16 -33.23 -28.09 7.18
C ALA A 16 -32.25 -27.64 6.09
N PHE A 17 -31.60 -26.50 6.31
CA PHE A 17 -30.42 -26.13 5.55
C PHE A 17 -29.31 -27.03 6.04
N LEU A 18 -29.03 -28.08 5.27
CA LEU A 18 -27.84 -28.90 5.46
C LEU A 18 -26.63 -27.96 5.36
N ALA A 19 -26.03 -27.69 6.52
CA ALA A 19 -24.70 -27.15 6.60
C ALA A 19 -23.77 -28.14 5.88
N SER A 20 -23.51 -27.85 4.60
CA SER A 20 -22.41 -28.43 3.86
C SER A 20 -21.14 -27.90 4.51
N SER A 21 -20.68 -28.60 5.53
CA SER A 21 -19.32 -28.47 6.03
C SER A 21 -18.40 -28.94 4.92
N ARG A 22 -18.15 -28.06 3.94
CA ARG A 22 -16.95 -28.12 3.12
C ARG A 22 -15.82 -28.02 4.13
N ALA A 23 -15.24 -29.17 4.47
CA ALA A 23 -13.87 -29.24 4.85
C ALA A 23 -13.11 -28.61 3.68
N GLU A 24 -12.84 -27.30 3.79
CA GLU A 24 -11.76 -26.71 3.04
C GLU A 24 -10.54 -27.46 3.52
N ALA A 25 -10.14 -28.45 2.71
CA ALA A 25 -8.79 -28.95 2.77
C ALA A 25 -7.93 -27.70 2.76
N PHE A 26 -7.28 -27.43 3.89
CA PHE A 26 -6.20 -26.46 3.96
C PHE A 26 -5.20 -26.93 2.91
N SER A 27 -5.34 -26.37 1.71
CA SER A 27 -4.36 -26.50 0.66
C SER A 27 -3.14 -25.84 1.26
N MET A 28 -2.26 -26.66 1.84
CA MET A 28 -0.93 -26.21 2.19
C MET A 28 -0.29 -25.85 0.86
N SER A 29 -0.44 -24.58 0.48
CA SER A 29 0.28 -23.98 -0.63
C SER A 29 1.74 -24.39 -0.44
N THR A 30 2.23 -25.24 -1.33
CA THR A 30 3.64 -25.60 -1.38
C THR A 30 4.46 -24.31 -1.31
N PRO A 31 5.40 -24.17 -0.35
CA PRO A 31 6.18 -22.96 -0.20
C PRO A 31 6.75 -22.55 -1.55
N GLN A 32 6.37 -21.37 -2.05
CA GLN A 32 6.91 -20.90 -3.33
C GLN A 32 8.44 -20.80 -3.22
N PRO A 33 9.16 -21.15 -4.30
CA PRO A 33 10.60 -21.28 -4.29
C PRO A 33 11.26 -19.95 -3.94
N ASN A 34 12.03 -19.93 -2.83
CA ASN A 34 13.14 -19.04 -2.53
C ASN A 34 13.07 -17.59 -3.07
N LYS A 35 11.93 -16.90 -2.98
CA LYS A 35 11.88 -15.47 -3.29
C LYS A 35 12.77 -14.72 -2.29
N THR A 36 13.60 -13.82 -2.80
CA THR A 36 14.50 -12.99 -2.00
C THR A 36 14.30 -11.53 -2.34
N ILE A 37 14.04 -10.71 -1.33
CA ILE A 37 14.05 -9.25 -1.37
C ILE A 37 15.34 -8.78 -0.72
N TYR A 38 16.13 -7.95 -1.42
CA TYR A 38 17.48 -7.54 -1.02
C TYR A 38 18.44 -8.70 -0.70
N GLY A 39 18.26 -9.86 -1.35
CA GLY A 39 19.08 -11.05 -1.13
C GLY A 39 18.86 -11.75 0.21
N VAL A 40 17.86 -11.33 1.01
CA VAL A 40 17.49 -12.02 2.25
C VAL A 40 16.76 -13.32 1.88
N PRO A 41 17.16 -14.49 2.41
CA PRO A 41 16.51 -15.76 2.09
C PRO A 41 15.10 -15.82 2.68
N ASN A 42 14.16 -16.43 1.95
CA ASN A 42 12.75 -16.60 2.36
C ASN A 42 12.08 -15.26 2.76
N SER A 43 12.36 -14.19 2.03
CA SER A 43 11.80 -12.86 2.32
C SER A 43 10.72 -12.41 1.33
N GLY A 44 10.17 -13.34 0.54
CA GLY A 44 8.95 -13.06 -0.22
C GLY A 44 7.76 -12.72 0.70
N TRP A 45 6.81 -11.92 0.20
CA TRP A 45 5.63 -11.46 0.93
C TRP A 45 4.77 -12.60 1.52
N THR A 46 4.72 -13.76 0.85
CA THR A 46 3.98 -14.96 1.29
C THR A 46 4.77 -15.85 2.25
N SER A 47 6.02 -15.49 2.56
CA SER A 47 6.88 -16.31 3.42
C SER A 47 6.31 -16.39 4.84
N PRO A 48 6.29 -17.56 5.49
CA PRO A 48 5.94 -17.66 6.89
C PRO A 48 6.94 -16.94 7.82
N GLN A 49 8.12 -16.57 7.31
CA GLN A 49 9.12 -15.78 8.02
C GLN A 49 8.92 -14.27 7.86
N TRP A 50 8.02 -13.86 6.95
CA TRP A 50 7.68 -12.46 6.71
C TRP A 50 6.79 -11.93 7.82
N ASN A 51 7.35 -11.04 8.65
CA ASN A 51 6.64 -10.42 9.76
C ASN A 51 6.58 -8.89 9.57
N TRP A 52 5.62 -8.42 8.78
CA TRP A 52 5.42 -6.99 8.56
C TRP A 52 5.01 -6.25 9.84
N GLY A 53 5.71 -5.16 10.17
CA GLY A 53 5.40 -4.33 11.34
C GLY A 53 5.90 -4.84 12.69
N TYR A 54 6.60 -5.97 12.73
CA TYR A 54 7.25 -6.51 13.93
C TYR A 54 8.74 -6.15 13.96
N GLY A 55 9.34 -6.11 15.15
CA GLY A 55 10.78 -5.84 15.34
C GLY A 55 11.70 -7.03 15.06
N SER A 56 11.22 -8.05 14.32
CA SER A 56 11.97 -9.27 14.02
C SER A 56 11.35 -10.03 12.85
N GLY A 57 12.16 -10.74 12.06
CA GLY A 57 11.73 -11.54 10.91
C GLY A 57 12.21 -10.94 9.58
N THR A 58 12.01 -11.65 8.47
CA THR A 58 12.63 -11.27 7.19
C THR A 58 12.10 -9.94 6.66
N GLY A 59 10.84 -9.59 6.94
CA GLY A 59 10.29 -8.28 6.61
C GLY A 59 10.96 -7.12 7.37
N HIS A 60 11.34 -7.33 8.63
CA HIS A 60 12.11 -6.35 9.40
C HIS A 60 13.51 -6.16 8.81
N ASP A 61 14.20 -7.26 8.49
CA ASP A 61 15.54 -7.22 7.91
C ASP A 61 15.55 -6.53 6.54
N CYS A 62 14.60 -6.87 5.67
CA CYS A 62 14.44 -6.20 4.37
C CYS A 62 14.12 -4.72 4.52
N ALA A 63 13.28 -4.32 5.49
CA ALA A 63 12.99 -2.92 5.76
C ALA A 63 14.23 -2.14 6.24
N ALA A 64 15.07 -2.75 7.09
CA ALA A 64 16.32 -2.14 7.52
C ALA A 64 17.29 -1.93 6.35
N ILE A 65 17.45 -2.92 5.46
CA ILE A 65 18.26 -2.79 4.24
C ILE A 65 17.69 -1.70 3.33
N CYS A 66 16.38 -1.68 3.13
CA CYS A 66 15.69 -0.66 2.31
C CYS A 66 16.00 0.77 2.81
N ARG A 67 15.84 1.02 4.11
CA ARG A 67 16.10 2.35 4.71
C ARG A 67 17.55 2.77 4.55
N ASN A 68 18.49 1.84 4.68
CA ASN A 68 19.91 2.11 4.48
C ASN A 68 20.24 2.41 3.00
N LYS A 69 19.68 1.63 2.06
CA LYS A 69 19.89 1.76 0.61
C LYS A 69 19.36 3.09 0.05
N TYR A 70 18.33 3.66 0.68
CA TYR A 70 17.67 4.89 0.24
C TYR A 70 17.77 6.00 1.29
N ALA A 71 18.84 6.01 2.08
CA ALA A 71 19.07 7.01 3.12
C ALA A 71 19.28 8.41 2.52
N SER A 72 19.93 8.50 1.37
CA SER A 72 20.22 9.78 0.69
C SER A 72 19.12 10.21 -0.27
N ASN A 73 19.04 11.51 -0.57
CA ASN A 73 18.07 12.01 -1.55
C ASN A 73 18.44 11.58 -2.98
N GLU A 74 19.75 11.49 -3.23
CA GLU A 74 20.35 11.12 -4.50
C GLU A 74 19.95 9.69 -4.89
N GLU A 75 20.02 8.74 -3.94
CA GLU A 75 19.58 7.34 -4.16
C GLU A 75 18.07 7.24 -4.43
N ARG A 76 17.27 8.03 -3.71
CA ARG A 76 15.81 8.08 -3.90
C ARG A 76 15.44 8.65 -5.27
N SER A 77 16.09 9.75 -5.65
CA SER A 77 15.93 10.38 -6.97
C SER A 77 16.34 9.43 -8.09
N LYS A 78 17.47 8.72 -7.91
CA LYS A 78 17.94 7.71 -8.85
C LYS A 78 16.92 6.59 -9.02
N LEU A 79 16.34 6.07 -7.94
CA LEU A 79 15.29 5.04 -8.04
C LEU A 79 14.10 5.52 -8.86
N ILE A 80 13.57 6.72 -8.57
CA ILE A 80 12.44 7.27 -9.33
C ILE A 80 12.78 7.40 -10.81
N LYS A 81 13.99 7.89 -11.13
CA LYS A 81 14.46 7.99 -12.51
C LYS A 81 14.54 6.61 -13.17
N ASP A 82 15.14 5.63 -12.52
CA ASP A 82 15.27 4.27 -13.04
C ASP A 82 13.89 3.62 -13.28
N LEU A 83 12.88 3.95 -12.47
CA LEU A 83 11.50 3.46 -12.64
C LEU A 83 10.73 4.11 -13.80
N LEU A 84 11.03 5.37 -14.11
CA LEU A 84 10.32 6.14 -15.15
C LEU A 84 11.00 6.07 -16.52
N GLU A 85 12.32 5.98 -16.53
CA GLU A 85 13.15 6.11 -17.75
C GLU A 85 14.11 4.92 -17.95
N GLY A 86 14.32 4.10 -16.93
CA GLY A 86 15.31 3.04 -16.93
C GLY A 86 14.84 1.74 -17.56
N ASP A 87 15.78 0.81 -17.68
CA ASP A 87 15.49 -0.57 -18.09
C ASP A 87 14.76 -1.30 -16.94
N PRO A 88 13.58 -1.89 -17.17
CA PRO A 88 12.82 -2.66 -16.18
C PRO A 88 13.62 -3.74 -15.45
N THR A 89 14.69 -4.27 -16.06
CA THR A 89 15.54 -5.31 -15.45
C THR A 89 16.49 -4.79 -14.37
N THR A 90 16.72 -3.48 -14.31
CA THR A 90 17.68 -2.86 -13.38
C THR A 90 17.17 -2.75 -11.95
N THR A 91 15.85 -2.81 -11.77
CA THR A 91 15.20 -2.69 -10.46
C THR A 91 14.34 -3.93 -10.20
N ASP A 92 14.48 -4.52 -9.02
CA ASP A 92 13.60 -5.61 -8.61
C ASP A 92 12.25 -5.02 -8.17
N LEU A 93 11.15 -5.50 -8.75
CA LEU A 93 9.80 -5.02 -8.44
C LEU A 93 9.41 -5.35 -6.99
N GLU A 94 9.92 -6.44 -6.42
CA GLU A 94 9.65 -6.80 -5.02
C GLU A 94 10.32 -5.81 -4.05
N GLU A 95 11.52 -5.32 -4.39
CA GLU A 95 12.17 -4.23 -3.65
C GLU A 95 11.38 -2.92 -3.78
N VAL A 96 10.84 -2.62 -4.96
CA VAL A 96 10.03 -1.41 -5.21
C VAL A 96 8.72 -1.45 -4.43
N LYS A 97 8.02 -2.60 -4.43
CA LYS A 97 6.84 -2.85 -3.58
C LYS A 97 7.14 -2.55 -2.12
N LEU A 98 8.29 -2.99 -1.62
CA LEU A 98 8.71 -2.75 -0.25
C LEU A 98 8.96 -1.26 0.05
N VAL A 99 9.63 -0.54 -0.87
CA VAL A 99 9.80 0.91 -0.76
C VAL A 99 8.44 1.60 -0.65
N MET A 100 7.49 1.31 -1.55
CA MET A 100 6.15 1.89 -1.51
C MET A 100 5.41 1.57 -0.21
N ALA A 101 5.49 0.33 0.26
CA ALA A 101 4.84 -0.08 1.51
C ALA A 101 5.36 0.68 2.73
N LEU A 102 6.68 0.95 2.79
CA LEU A 102 7.28 1.77 3.86
C LEU A 102 6.84 3.24 3.76
N GLU A 103 6.78 3.80 2.55
CA GLU A 103 6.30 5.16 2.35
C GLU A 103 4.83 5.31 2.72
N TRP A 104 3.97 4.35 2.34
CA TRP A 104 2.55 4.35 2.75
C TRP A 104 2.34 4.16 4.25
N GLN A 105 3.28 3.51 4.93
CA GLN A 105 3.25 3.41 6.39
C GLN A 105 3.59 4.75 7.05
N GLY A 106 4.53 5.50 6.47
CA GLY A 106 4.93 6.83 6.96
C GLY A 106 3.89 7.91 6.65
N ASP A 107 3.26 7.84 5.48
CA ASP A 107 2.26 8.80 5.04
C ASP A 107 0.85 8.40 5.49
N ARG A 108 0.32 9.15 6.46
CA ARG A 108 -1.07 8.99 6.91
C ARG A 108 -2.08 9.60 5.93
N ARG A 109 -1.60 10.28 4.89
CA ARG A 109 -2.41 10.92 3.85
C ARG A 109 -2.44 9.97 2.66
N GLY A 110 -3.62 9.70 2.10
CA GLY A 110 -3.72 8.99 0.82
C GLY A 110 -4.47 7.66 0.82
N GLY A 111 -4.99 7.16 1.95
CA GLY A 111 -5.89 6.01 1.95
C GLY A 111 -5.27 4.68 1.46
N TYR A 112 -3.95 4.63 1.29
CA TYR A 112 -3.22 3.42 0.89
C TYR A 112 -3.11 2.37 2.01
N GLY A 113 -3.66 2.65 3.21
CA GLY A 113 -3.71 1.67 4.30
C GLY A 113 -4.38 0.36 3.90
N ASP A 114 -5.40 0.41 3.04
CA ASP A 114 -6.06 -0.80 2.53
C ASP A 114 -5.16 -1.57 1.56
N VAL A 115 -4.43 -0.87 0.69
CA VAL A 115 -3.45 -1.49 -0.23
C VAL A 115 -2.31 -2.12 0.56
N LEU A 116 -1.79 -1.42 1.57
CA LEU A 116 -0.78 -1.93 2.48
C LEU A 116 -1.27 -3.18 3.23
N ASN A 117 -2.51 -3.16 3.73
CA ASN A 117 -3.12 -4.33 4.36
C ASN A 117 -3.26 -5.50 3.36
N MET A 118 -3.64 -5.23 2.11
CA MET A 118 -3.74 -6.25 1.06
C MET A 118 -2.36 -6.84 0.71
N MET A 119 -1.32 -6.01 0.63
CA MET A 119 0.06 -6.45 0.42
C MET A 119 0.58 -7.27 1.61
N ALA A 120 0.36 -6.80 2.84
CA ALA A 120 0.79 -7.49 4.05
C ALA A 120 0.11 -8.86 4.23
N ASN A 121 -1.14 -9.01 3.75
CA ASN A 121 -1.84 -10.29 3.72
C ASN A 121 -1.35 -11.23 2.60
N ALA A 122 -0.54 -10.73 1.66
CA ALA A 122 0.14 -11.50 0.62
C ALA A 122 -0.75 -12.45 -0.21
N LYS A 123 -2.03 -12.12 -0.37
CA LYS A 123 -2.96 -12.91 -1.19
C LYS A 123 -3.11 -12.29 -2.59
N ARG A 124 -3.69 -11.09 -2.64
CA ARG A 124 -4.12 -10.43 -3.88
C ARG A 124 -3.00 -10.17 -4.90
N TYR A 125 -1.79 -9.85 -4.43
CA TYR A 125 -0.67 -9.45 -5.31
C TYR A 125 0.42 -10.51 -5.44
N GLU A 126 0.17 -11.73 -4.98
CA GLU A 126 1.14 -12.84 -5.03
C GLU A 126 0.53 -14.14 -5.56
N GLU A 127 -0.80 -14.31 -5.48
CA GLU A 127 -1.49 -15.47 -6.05
C GLU A 127 -1.64 -15.32 -7.57
N GLU A 128 -1.14 -16.30 -8.33
CA GLU A 128 -1.30 -16.35 -9.79
C GLU A 128 -2.78 -16.44 -10.18
N GLY A 129 -3.20 -15.64 -11.15
CA GLY A 129 -4.60 -15.57 -11.59
C GLY A 129 -4.82 -14.60 -12.75
N ASP A 130 -6.09 -14.49 -13.17
CA ASP A 130 -6.57 -13.52 -14.16
C ASP A 130 -7.62 -12.61 -13.49
N PRO A 131 -7.37 -11.29 -13.35
CA PRO A 131 -6.19 -10.56 -13.83
C PRO A 131 -4.91 -10.87 -13.04
N SER A 132 -3.76 -10.66 -13.68
CA SER A 132 -2.45 -10.92 -13.06
C SER A 132 -2.22 -10.06 -11.80
N PRO A 133 -1.40 -10.52 -10.84
CA PRO A 133 -1.05 -9.75 -9.65
C PRO A 133 -0.55 -8.32 -9.92
N ASN A 134 0.30 -8.16 -10.93
CA ASN A 134 0.83 -6.84 -11.32
C ASN A 134 -0.27 -5.95 -11.93
N SER A 135 -1.21 -6.53 -12.68
CA SER A 135 -2.37 -5.80 -13.21
C SER A 135 -3.28 -5.31 -12.09
N LEU A 136 -3.51 -6.14 -11.06
CA LEU A 136 -4.27 -5.76 -9.87
C LEU A 136 -3.58 -4.62 -9.12
N LEU A 137 -2.27 -4.72 -8.90
CA LEU A 137 -1.48 -3.69 -8.21
C LEU A 137 -1.50 -2.37 -8.99
N LEU A 138 -1.26 -2.41 -10.29
CA LEU A 138 -1.35 -1.26 -11.19
C LEU A 138 -2.71 -0.56 -11.07
N LYS A 139 -3.80 -1.33 -11.20
CA LYS A 139 -5.16 -0.80 -11.10
C LYS A 139 -5.41 -0.10 -9.76
N ASP A 140 -5.06 -0.77 -8.65
CA ASP A 140 -5.31 -0.24 -7.31
C ASP A 140 -4.48 1.04 -7.04
N MET A 141 -3.25 1.12 -7.57
CA MET A 141 -2.40 2.33 -7.51
C MET A 141 -2.98 3.48 -8.32
N MET A 142 -3.40 3.24 -9.57
CA MET A 142 -3.98 4.25 -10.45
C MET A 142 -5.27 4.83 -9.89
N GLU A 143 -6.17 3.98 -9.39
CA GLU A 143 -7.44 4.38 -8.78
C GLU A 143 -7.22 5.37 -7.62
N ARG A 144 -6.16 5.17 -6.83
CA ARG A 144 -5.87 5.97 -5.62
C ARG A 144 -4.91 7.14 -5.86
N PHE A 145 -4.32 7.24 -7.05
CA PHE A 145 -3.26 8.21 -7.32
C PHE A 145 -3.68 9.67 -7.05
N HIS A 146 -4.96 9.99 -7.31
CA HIS A 146 -5.52 11.32 -7.06
C HIS A 146 -5.46 11.74 -5.57
N LEU A 147 -5.42 10.79 -4.64
CA LEU A 147 -5.34 11.06 -3.19
C LEU A 147 -3.99 11.64 -2.76
N LEU A 148 -2.97 11.54 -3.62
CA LEU A 148 -1.62 12.08 -3.38
C LEU A 148 -1.48 13.54 -3.84
N ASN A 149 -2.55 14.16 -4.33
CA ASN A 149 -2.51 15.51 -4.93
C ASN A 149 -1.40 15.67 -6.00
N PRO A 150 -1.31 14.77 -7.00
CA PRO A 150 -0.25 14.85 -8.00
C PRO A 150 -0.33 16.16 -8.82
N THR A 151 0.75 16.52 -9.49
CA THR A 151 0.73 17.61 -10.49
C THR A 151 -0.09 17.19 -11.73
N GLU A 152 -0.55 18.14 -12.55
CA GLU A 152 -1.26 17.82 -13.80
C GLU A 152 -0.38 16.99 -14.74
N GLU A 153 0.91 17.29 -14.81
CA GLU A 153 1.88 16.51 -15.59
C GLU A 153 1.93 15.05 -15.13
N ASN A 154 2.02 14.82 -13.81
CA ASN A 154 2.03 13.47 -13.26
C ASN A 154 0.69 12.75 -13.48
N ARG A 155 -0.45 13.46 -13.46
CA ARG A 155 -1.77 12.90 -13.80
C ARG A 155 -1.83 12.44 -15.25
N ALA A 156 -1.42 13.30 -16.19
CA ALA A 156 -1.40 12.95 -17.60
C ALA A 156 -0.48 11.75 -17.88
N ALA A 157 0.69 11.71 -17.23
CA ALA A 157 1.60 10.57 -17.31
C ALA A 157 0.97 9.28 -16.77
N MET A 158 0.21 9.36 -15.66
CA MET A 158 -0.51 8.22 -15.11
C MET A 158 -1.62 7.72 -16.05
N GLU A 159 -2.39 8.62 -16.66
CA GLU A 159 -3.46 8.28 -17.60
C GLU A 159 -2.92 7.57 -18.86
N ALA A 160 -1.77 8.01 -19.37
CA ALA A 160 -1.10 7.38 -20.51
C ALA A 160 -0.72 5.91 -20.26
N LEU A 161 -0.56 5.49 -18.99
CA LEU A 161 -0.31 4.09 -18.65
C LEU A 161 -1.51 3.17 -18.90
N ASN A 162 -2.74 3.69 -19.07
CA ASN A 162 -3.88 2.83 -19.43
C ASN A 162 -3.80 2.29 -20.85
N GLU A 163 -2.98 2.91 -21.72
CA GLU A 163 -2.87 2.56 -23.13
C GLU A 163 -1.78 1.52 -23.40
N THR A 164 -0.95 1.19 -22.41
CA THR A 164 0.13 0.20 -22.59
C THR A 164 -0.37 -1.23 -22.43
N ASN A 165 0.11 -2.11 -23.30
CA ASN A 165 -0.12 -3.55 -23.19
C ASN A 165 0.93 -4.25 -22.30
N ASP A 166 2.04 -3.56 -21.98
CA ASP A 166 3.10 -4.07 -21.12
C ASP A 166 2.82 -3.70 -19.66
N VAL A 167 2.12 -4.60 -18.95
CA VAL A 167 1.73 -4.42 -17.55
C VAL A 167 2.94 -4.27 -16.63
N ASP A 168 4.04 -4.97 -16.91
CA ASP A 168 5.23 -4.95 -16.05
C ASP A 168 5.99 -3.63 -16.18
N SER A 169 6.06 -3.07 -17.39
CA SER A 169 6.57 -1.71 -17.59
C SER A 169 5.64 -0.65 -16.98
N ALA A 170 4.31 -0.82 -17.15
CA ALA A 170 3.33 0.11 -16.60
C ALA A 170 3.36 0.15 -15.07
N VAL A 171 3.43 -1.00 -14.39
CA VAL A 171 3.44 -1.06 -12.91
C VAL A 171 4.68 -0.38 -12.35
N ARG A 172 5.83 -0.46 -13.04
CA ARG A 172 7.08 0.21 -12.65
C ARG A 172 6.97 1.73 -12.82
N SER A 173 6.50 2.18 -13.98
CA SER A 173 6.27 3.60 -14.24
C SER A 173 5.26 4.19 -13.25
N CYS A 174 4.17 3.47 -13.00
CA CYS A 174 3.15 3.83 -12.01
C CYS A 174 3.76 3.94 -10.61
N SER A 175 4.59 2.97 -10.20
CA SER A 175 5.30 3.01 -8.91
C SER A 175 6.20 4.23 -8.80
N GLY A 176 6.93 4.58 -9.87
CA GLY A 176 7.76 5.79 -9.94
C GLY A 176 6.95 7.08 -9.77
N LEU A 177 5.80 7.18 -10.44
CA LEU A 177 4.87 8.32 -10.31
C LEU A 177 4.28 8.42 -8.90
N VAL A 178 3.89 7.30 -8.29
CA VAL A 178 3.40 7.23 -6.91
C VAL A 178 4.47 7.74 -5.95
N LEU A 179 5.70 7.21 -6.01
CA LEU A 179 6.81 7.65 -5.16
C LEU A 179 7.15 9.13 -5.36
N LYS A 180 7.10 9.63 -6.60
CA LYS A 180 7.29 11.05 -6.93
C LYS A 180 6.19 11.91 -6.30
N ALA A 181 4.93 11.52 -6.39
CA ALA A 181 3.80 12.25 -5.81
C ALA A 181 3.81 12.24 -4.27
N MET A 182 4.32 11.17 -3.65
CA MET A 182 4.52 11.09 -2.19
C MET A 182 5.69 11.94 -1.69
N GLY A 183 6.52 12.49 -2.59
CA GLY A 183 7.70 13.25 -2.21
C GLY A 183 8.85 12.41 -1.65
N PHE A 184 8.94 11.13 -2.06
CA PHE A 184 9.99 10.19 -1.65
C PHE A 184 11.39 10.79 -1.89
N ALA A 185 11.63 11.31 -3.09
CA ALA A 185 12.75 12.19 -3.36
C ALA A 185 12.30 13.63 -3.19
N ARG A 186 12.85 14.35 -2.20
CA ARG A 186 12.62 15.79 -2.08
C ARG A 186 13.33 16.47 -3.24
N THR A 187 12.58 17.03 -4.18
CA THR A 187 13.16 18.00 -5.10
C THR A 187 13.54 19.24 -4.28
N ASN A 188 14.81 19.65 -4.37
CA ASN A 188 15.29 20.89 -3.72
C ASN A 188 14.51 22.15 -4.14
N GLU A 189 13.65 22.06 -5.18
CA GLU A 189 12.76 23.14 -5.61
C GLU A 189 11.79 23.63 -4.53
N LEU A 190 11.41 22.79 -3.55
CA LEU A 190 10.47 23.22 -2.50
C LEU A 190 11.15 23.87 -1.28
N LEU A 191 12.48 23.84 -1.17
CA LEU A 191 13.17 24.59 -0.10
C LEU A 191 13.27 26.09 -0.41
N PHE A 192 12.97 26.53 -1.64
CA PHE A 192 13.00 27.94 -2.02
C PHE A 192 11.62 28.59 -2.18
N ASN A 193 10.51 27.81 -2.17
CA ASN A 193 9.16 28.33 -2.40
C ASN A 193 8.12 27.98 -1.32
N GLN A 194 8.53 27.40 -0.18
CA GLN A 194 7.66 27.39 0.99
C GLN A 194 7.77 28.76 1.68
N PRO A 195 6.67 29.55 1.77
CA PRO A 195 6.67 30.72 2.66
C PRO A 195 7.03 30.21 4.05
N SER A 196 7.89 30.96 4.74
CA SER A 196 8.43 30.53 6.02
C SER A 196 7.28 30.18 6.97
N MET A 197 7.47 29.21 7.88
CA MET A 197 6.48 28.91 8.93
C MET A 197 6.18 30.14 9.84
N LEU A 198 6.97 31.22 9.70
CA LEU A 198 6.72 32.53 10.29
C LEU A 198 5.63 33.34 9.55
N ASP A 199 5.37 33.05 8.27
CA ASP A 199 4.33 33.72 7.46
C ASP A 199 2.94 33.07 7.62
N LEU A 200 2.85 31.87 8.21
CA LEU A 200 1.59 31.13 8.40
C LEU A 200 0.93 31.31 9.77
N LYS A 201 1.46 32.19 10.63
CA LYS A 201 0.89 32.49 11.96
C LYS A 201 -0.14 33.63 12.01
N MET A 202 -0.65 34.08 10.87
CA MET A 202 -1.60 35.21 10.82
C MET A 202 -3.02 34.83 10.36
N ILE A 203 -3.43 33.57 10.41
CA ILE A 203 -4.83 33.19 10.11
C ILE A 203 -5.40 32.23 11.15
N ASP A 204 -6.39 32.81 11.84
CA ASP A 204 -7.49 32.27 12.65
C ASP A 204 -7.23 31.78 14.09
N GLU A 205 -7.48 32.73 14.99
CA GLU A 205 -7.88 32.58 16.37
C GLU A 205 -9.33 32.05 16.46
N ASN A 206 -9.62 30.79 16.14
CA ASN A 206 -10.88 30.16 16.56
C ASN A 206 -10.69 28.67 16.82
N GLY A 207 -10.66 28.33 18.10
CA GLY A 207 -10.19 27.05 18.60
C GLY A 207 -11.15 25.88 18.46
N GLU A 208 -10.57 24.68 18.46
CA GLU A 208 -11.08 23.56 19.24
C GLU A 208 -9.95 22.56 19.48
N GLN A 209 -9.61 22.33 20.76
CA GLN A 209 -8.62 21.33 21.16
C GLN A 209 -9.30 19.97 21.33
N ASN A 210 -8.88 18.97 20.55
CA ASN A 210 -9.25 17.57 20.78
C ASN A 210 -7.99 16.68 20.83
N ASN A 211 -7.22 16.83 21.91
CA ASN A 211 -5.93 16.15 22.12
C ASN A 211 -6.00 15.19 23.31
N GLY A 212 -6.49 13.97 23.10
CA GLY A 212 -6.53 12.93 24.15
C GLY A 212 -6.19 11.51 23.68
N LYS A 213 -6.56 11.11 22.46
CA LYS A 213 -6.36 9.72 21.98
C LYS A 213 -5.20 9.53 21.00
N THR A 214 -4.67 10.61 20.44
CA THR A 214 -3.55 10.56 19.50
C THR A 214 -2.21 10.38 20.18
N ARG A 215 -2.05 10.54 21.51
CA ARG A 215 -0.72 10.48 22.15
C ARG A 215 -0.14 9.07 22.35
N GLU A 216 -0.97 8.04 22.52
CA GLU A 216 -0.50 6.66 22.75
C GLU A 216 -0.22 5.90 21.44
N ALA A 217 -0.92 6.20 20.35
CA ALA A 217 -0.59 5.68 19.02
C ALA A 217 0.79 6.16 18.51
N PHE A 218 1.26 7.32 18.98
CA PHE A 218 2.57 7.87 18.60
C PHE A 218 3.75 7.24 19.36
N LYS A 219 3.53 6.68 20.56
CA LYS A 219 4.60 5.96 21.29
C LYS A 219 4.91 4.59 20.68
N PHE A 220 3.90 3.93 20.10
CA PHE A 220 4.08 2.65 19.43
C PHE A 220 4.81 2.81 18.08
N LEU A 221 4.42 3.80 17.27
CA LEU A 221 5.06 4.07 15.97
C LEU A 221 6.50 4.60 16.09
N ARG A 222 6.82 5.40 17.12
CA ARG A 222 8.19 5.88 17.34
C ARG A 222 9.17 4.74 17.68
N ARG A 223 8.69 3.69 18.33
CA ARG A 223 9.49 2.52 18.70
C ARG A 223 9.81 1.60 17.50
N CYS A 224 9.06 1.69 16.41
CA CYS A 224 9.31 0.96 15.16
C CYS A 224 10.13 1.76 14.13
N ILE A 225 10.35 3.05 14.37
CA ILE A 225 11.16 3.95 13.52
C ILE A 225 12.58 4.11 14.08
N GLU A 226 12.78 3.94 15.40
CA GLU A 226 14.07 4.09 16.09
C GLU A 226 14.79 2.74 16.34
N CYS A 227 14.39 1.65 15.68
CA CYS A 227 15.06 0.35 15.65
C CYS A 227 15.18 -0.13 14.20
#